data_AF-A0A812CRN5-F1
#
_entry.id   AF-A0A812CRN5-F1
#
_cell.length_a   1.000
_cell.length_b   1.000
_cell.length_c   1.000
_cell.angle_alpha   90.00
_cell.angle_beta   90.00
_cell.angle_gamma   90.00
#
_symmetry.space_group_name_H-M   'P 1'
#
loop_
_entity.id
_entity.type
_entity.pdbx_description
1 polymer ?
#
loop_
_entity_poly.entity_id
_entity_poly.type
_entity_poly.pdbx_seq_one_letter_code
_entity_poly.pdbx_strand_id
1 'polypeptide(L)'
;MRFRSLKTTCFPGLFVTLYCFSSYHIRIKSIYLSIYLSIYLSVCMEYSLLYVRKSIYLSIYLSHQKLQYTFSFQYFLNVYIFLYISLIFIFLRFPHLFPFLPRRQKRNFSTIRYPWGSSSSSSSSSSFFFLFLPPSPPPPPPPSSSSSSSSSSSSSSSSSSSSSNCALISSPALSLSLSISLSIYLSIY
;
A
#
# COMPACT_ATOMS: atom_id res chain seq x y z
N MET A 1 -80.71 -30.41 14.92
CA MET A 1 -79.42 -30.50 15.62
C MET A 1 -79.42 -29.51 16.78
N ARG A 2 -79.57 -29.99 18.02
CA ARG A 2 -79.62 -29.16 19.24
C ARG A 2 -78.18 -28.89 19.71
N PHE A 3 -77.69 -27.66 19.55
CA PHE A 3 -76.46 -27.20 20.20
C PHE A 3 -76.74 -27.10 21.71
N ARG A 4 -76.14 -27.99 22.49
CA ARG A 4 -76.16 -27.90 23.96
C ARG A 4 -75.25 -26.73 24.35
N SER A 5 -75.88 -25.69 24.90
CA SER A 5 -75.21 -24.56 25.52
C SER A 5 -74.38 -25.06 26.71
N LEU A 6 -73.07 -25.21 26.49
CA LEU A 6 -72.10 -25.50 27.54
C LEU A 6 -71.94 -24.22 28.37
N LYS A 7 -72.58 -24.20 29.54
CA LYS A 7 -72.35 -23.17 30.56
C LYS A 7 -70.87 -23.17 30.91
N THR A 8 -70.16 -22.16 30.41
CA THR A 8 -68.78 -21.84 30.78
C THR A 8 -68.75 -21.42 32.24
N THR A 9 -68.63 -22.38 33.16
CA THR A 9 -68.26 -22.09 34.54
C THR A 9 -66.84 -21.54 34.52
N CYS A 10 -66.75 -20.22 34.59
CA CYS A 10 -65.52 -19.46 34.55
C CYS A 10 -64.70 -19.83 35.80
N PHE A 11 -63.62 -20.59 35.63
CA PHE A 11 -62.67 -20.89 36.71
C PHE A 11 -61.63 -19.77 36.75
N PRO A 12 -61.73 -18.79 37.67
CA PRO A 12 -60.79 -17.68 37.76
C PRO A 12 -59.33 -18.13 37.97
N GLY A 13 -59.11 -19.33 38.51
CA GLY A 13 -57.77 -19.89 38.71
C GLY A 13 -56.99 -20.20 37.42
N LEU A 14 -57.67 -20.54 36.32
CA LEU A 14 -56.99 -20.83 35.04
C LEU A 14 -56.43 -19.56 34.40
N PHE A 15 -57.13 -18.43 34.54
CA PHE A 15 -56.64 -17.15 34.03
C PHE A 15 -55.38 -16.67 34.76
N VAL A 16 -55.34 -16.83 36.09
CA VAL A 16 -54.17 -16.44 36.90
C VAL A 16 -52.95 -17.30 36.56
N THR A 17 -53.12 -18.62 36.41
CA THR A 17 -52.01 -19.53 36.06
C THR A 17 -51.48 -19.29 34.66
N LEU A 18 -52.34 -19.04 33.67
CA LEU A 18 -51.93 -18.69 32.30
C LEU A 18 -51.22 -17.33 32.24
N TYR A 19 -51.71 -16.32 32.97
CA TYR A 19 -51.05 -15.01 33.04
C TYR A 19 -49.67 -15.11 33.69
N CYS A 20 -49.56 -15.90 34.76
CA CYS A 20 -48.30 -16.16 35.44
C CYS A 20 -47.30 -16.84 34.49
N PHE A 21 -47.71 -17.91 33.80
CA PHE A 21 -46.87 -18.62 32.82
C PHE A 21 -46.43 -17.71 31.66
N SER A 22 -47.34 -16.92 31.10
CA SER A 22 -47.04 -15.96 30.04
C SER A 22 -46.03 -14.90 30.50
N SER A 23 -46.20 -14.36 31.71
CA SER A 23 -45.27 -13.39 32.29
C SER A 23 -43.87 -13.96 32.50
N TYR A 24 -43.77 -15.18 33.05
CA TYR A 24 -42.47 -15.88 33.21
C TYR A 24 -41.78 -16.12 31.87
N HIS A 25 -42.52 -16.59 30.87
CA HIS A 25 -41.97 -16.87 29.56
C HIS A 25 -41.45 -15.60 28.85
N ILE A 26 -42.18 -14.48 28.95
CA ILE A 26 -41.73 -13.19 28.42
C ILE A 26 -40.43 -12.73 29.11
N ARG A 27 -40.34 -12.88 30.44
CA ARG A 27 -39.13 -12.51 31.20
C ARG A 27 -37.92 -13.35 30.78
N ILE A 28 -38.07 -14.67 30.65
CA ILE A 28 -36.98 -15.56 30.24
C ILE A 28 -36.48 -15.21 28.84
N LYS A 29 -37.40 -14.96 27.89
CA LYS A 29 -37.03 -14.53 26.53
C LYS A 29 -36.29 -13.21 26.51
N SER A 30 -36.73 -12.24 27.31
CA SER A 30 -36.07 -10.94 27.43
C SER A 30 -34.64 -11.07 27.96
N ILE A 31 -34.45 -11.89 29.01
CA ILE A 31 -33.11 -12.15 29.58
C ILE A 31 -32.21 -12.88 28.56
N TYR A 32 -32.74 -13.88 27.86
CA TYR A 32 -31.97 -14.60 26.84
C TYR A 32 -31.53 -13.67 25.70
N LEU A 33 -32.44 -12.82 25.22
CA LEU A 33 -32.15 -11.86 24.16
C LEU A 33 -31.11 -10.81 24.61
N SER A 34 -31.23 -10.31 25.84
CA SER A 34 -30.28 -9.31 26.36
C SER A 34 -28.87 -9.87 26.52
N ILE A 35 -28.73 -11.13 26.96
CA ILE A 35 -27.45 -11.83 27.03
C ILE A 35 -26.87 -12.07 25.62
N TYR A 36 -27.70 -12.54 24.68
CA TYR A 36 -27.23 -12.77 23.31
C TYR A 36 -26.75 -11.47 22.65
N LEU A 37 -27.52 -10.40 22.83
CA LEU A 37 -27.20 -9.08 22.28
C LEU A 37 -25.93 -8.51 22.92
N SER A 38 -25.76 -8.63 24.24
CA SER A 38 -24.55 -8.13 24.92
C SER A 38 -23.29 -8.85 24.45
N ILE A 39 -23.35 -10.17 24.25
CA ILE A 39 -22.24 -10.96 23.70
C ILE A 39 -21.94 -10.51 22.26
N TYR A 40 -22.96 -10.35 21.42
CA TYR A 40 -22.79 -9.92 20.03
C TYR A 40 -22.13 -8.54 19.94
N LEU A 41 -22.59 -7.58 20.75
CA LEU A 41 -21.99 -6.25 20.82
C LEU A 41 -20.54 -6.30 21.31
N SER A 42 -20.25 -7.10 22.33
CA SER A 42 -18.88 -7.27 22.84
C SER A 42 -17.93 -7.75 21.75
N VAL A 43 -18.31 -8.79 21.00
CA VAL A 43 -17.51 -9.35 19.91
C VAL A 43 -17.36 -8.34 18.76
N CYS A 44 -18.43 -7.63 18.42
CA CYS A 44 -18.41 -6.62 17.34
C CYS A 44 -17.46 -5.45 17.66
N MET A 45 -17.44 -5.00 18.92
CA MET A 45 -16.54 -3.93 19.38
C MET A 45 -15.07 -4.37 19.37
N GLU A 46 -14.79 -5.59 19.83
CA GLU A 46 -13.43 -6.15 19.80
C GLU A 46 -12.91 -6.28 18.37
N TYR A 47 -13.75 -6.77 17.44
CA TYR A 47 -13.40 -6.89 16.04
C TYR A 47 -13.14 -5.52 15.38
N SER A 48 -13.97 -4.53 15.70
CA SER A 48 -13.81 -3.16 15.21
C SER A 48 -12.50 -2.54 15.70
N LEU A 49 -12.15 -2.73 16.97
CA LEU A 49 -10.87 -2.26 17.52
C LEU A 49 -9.67 -2.94 16.88
N LEU A 50 -9.74 -4.27 16.65
CA LEU A 50 -8.67 -5.01 16.00
C LEU A 50 -8.44 -4.51 14.57
N TYR A 51 -9.52 -4.23 13.84
CA TYR A 51 -9.46 -3.68 12.49
C TYR A 51 -8.79 -2.29 12.46
N VAL A 52 -9.20 -1.39 13.36
CA VAL A 52 -8.60 -0.04 13.48
C VAL A 52 -7.13 -0.13 13.86
N ARG A 53 -6.75 -1.00 14.80
CA ARG A 53 -5.35 -1.18 15.19
C ARG A 53 -4.51 -1.69 14.02
N LYS A 54 -5.03 -2.63 13.24
CA LYS A 54 -4.34 -3.21 12.09
C LYS A 54 -4.18 -2.19 10.95
N SER A 55 -5.18 -1.35 10.71
CA SER A 55 -5.10 -0.30 9.69
C SER A 55 -4.08 0.79 10.05
N ILE A 56 -4.01 1.19 11.32
CA ILE A 56 -2.98 2.13 11.82
C ILE A 56 -1.58 1.51 11.71
N TYR A 57 -1.41 0.25 12.12
CA TYR A 57 -0.11 -0.42 12.01
C TYR A 57 0.36 -0.51 10.55
N LEU A 58 -0.55 -0.84 9.63
CA LEU A 58 -0.24 -0.92 8.21
C LEU A 58 0.12 0.46 7.62
N SER A 59 -0.56 1.53 8.02
CA SER A 59 -0.27 2.88 7.53
C SER A 59 1.10 3.38 7.99
N ILE A 60 1.49 3.07 9.23
CA ILE A 60 2.82 3.38 9.77
C ILE A 60 3.91 2.57 9.04
N TYR A 61 3.68 1.27 8.83
CA TYR A 61 4.64 0.44 8.12
C TYR A 61 4.87 0.93 6.68
N LEU A 62 3.79 1.28 5.99
CA LEU A 62 3.82 1.74 4.61
C LEU A 62 4.45 3.14 4.48
N SER A 63 4.24 4.03 5.46
CA SER A 63 4.90 5.34 5.49
C SER A 63 6.40 5.22 5.73
N HIS A 64 6.83 4.32 6.61
CA HIS A 64 8.25 4.04 6.87
C HIS A 64 8.96 3.52 5.62
N GLN A 65 8.35 2.54 4.93
CA GLN A 65 8.87 2.01 3.68
C GLN A 65 9.01 3.13 2.64
N LYS A 66 7.96 3.93 2.44
CA LYS A 66 7.97 5.04 1.46
C LYS A 66 9.09 6.04 1.76
N LEU A 67 9.28 6.41 3.02
CA LEU A 67 10.36 7.33 3.43
C LEU A 67 11.75 6.75 3.12
N GLN A 68 12.00 5.49 3.46
CA GLN A 68 13.28 4.84 3.17
C GLN A 68 13.59 4.81 1.66
N TYR A 69 12.60 4.46 0.84
CA TYR A 69 12.76 4.47 -0.62
C TYR A 69 13.05 5.88 -1.16
N THR A 70 12.30 6.89 -0.71
CA THR A 70 12.53 8.27 -1.16
C THR A 70 13.92 8.80 -0.77
N PHE A 71 14.37 8.51 0.45
CA PHE A 71 15.66 8.97 0.95
C PHE A 71 16.82 8.30 0.21
N SER A 72 16.71 6.98 -0.02
CA SER A 72 17.73 6.22 -0.76
C SER A 72 17.81 6.64 -2.23
N PHE A 73 16.67 6.84 -2.89
CA PHE A 73 16.61 7.31 -4.28
C PHE A 73 17.23 8.70 -4.44
N GLN A 74 16.89 9.64 -3.56
CA GLN A 74 17.40 11.00 -3.61
C GLN A 74 18.91 11.07 -3.36
N TYR A 75 19.42 10.24 -2.45
CA TYR A 75 20.86 10.08 -2.25
C TYR A 75 21.57 9.56 -3.52
N PHE A 76 21.04 8.52 -4.14
CA PHE A 76 21.61 7.95 -5.37
C PHE A 76 21.64 8.97 -6.51
N LEU A 77 20.56 9.74 -6.67
CA LEU A 77 20.45 10.79 -7.69
C LEU A 77 21.47 11.91 -7.46
N ASN A 78 21.69 12.32 -6.20
CA ASN A 78 22.71 13.31 -5.84
C ASN A 78 24.12 12.80 -6.16
N VAL A 79 24.44 11.54 -5.81
CA VAL A 79 25.74 10.93 -6.14
C VAL A 79 25.94 10.86 -7.66
N TYR A 80 24.91 10.45 -8.40
CA TYR A 80 24.96 10.39 -9.87
C TYR A 80 25.19 11.78 -10.50
N ILE A 81 24.45 12.80 -10.05
CA ILE A 81 24.63 14.18 -10.52
C ILE A 81 26.05 14.67 -10.21
N PHE A 82 26.56 14.41 -9.00
CA PHE A 82 27.90 14.81 -8.60
C PHE A 82 28.98 14.16 -9.47
N LEU A 83 28.84 12.86 -9.76
CA LEU A 83 29.74 12.14 -10.67
C LEU A 83 29.68 12.71 -12.09
N TYR A 84 28.48 13.01 -12.59
CA TYR A 84 28.29 13.57 -13.93
C TYR A 84 28.93 14.96 -14.07
N ILE A 85 28.71 15.85 -13.09
CA ILE A 85 29.36 17.17 -13.04
C ILE A 85 30.88 17.03 -12.96
N SER A 86 31.37 16.13 -12.10
CA SER A 86 32.82 15.86 -11.98
C SER A 86 33.41 15.39 -13.31
N LEU A 87 32.71 14.52 -14.03
CA LEU A 87 33.13 14.02 -15.34
C LEU A 87 33.17 15.14 -16.38
N ILE A 88 32.15 15.99 -16.43
CA ILE A 88 32.13 17.18 -17.29
C ILE A 88 33.30 18.10 -16.96
N PHE A 89 33.58 18.33 -15.68
CA PHE A 89 34.68 19.18 -15.24
C PHE A 89 36.04 18.62 -15.67
N ILE A 90 36.26 17.31 -15.54
CA ILE A 90 37.45 16.63 -16.05
C ILE A 90 37.58 16.79 -17.57
N PHE A 91 36.47 16.63 -18.29
CA PHE A 91 36.41 16.80 -19.75
C PHE A 91 36.78 18.23 -20.18
N LEU A 92 36.27 19.22 -19.44
CA LEU A 92 36.59 20.64 -19.63
C LEU A 92 38.04 20.96 -19.28
N ARG A 93 38.59 20.31 -18.24
CA ARG A 93 39.97 20.56 -17.79
C ARG A 93 41.01 19.97 -18.73
N PHE A 94 40.72 18.84 -19.36
CA PHE A 94 41.66 18.13 -20.23
C PHE A 94 41.07 17.87 -21.62
N PRO A 95 40.76 18.92 -22.41
CA PRO A 95 40.16 18.74 -23.73
C PRO A 95 41.07 18.01 -24.72
N HIS A 96 42.38 17.98 -24.46
CA HIS A 96 43.36 17.27 -25.28
C HIS A 96 43.37 15.75 -25.06
N LEU A 97 42.83 15.24 -23.95
CA LEU A 97 42.76 13.79 -23.66
C LEU A 97 41.65 13.09 -24.45
N PHE A 98 40.73 13.82 -25.07
CA PHE A 98 39.69 13.27 -25.95
C PHE A 98 39.87 13.73 -27.41
N PRO A 99 40.86 13.18 -28.15
CA PRO A 99 41.09 13.53 -29.56
C PRO A 99 40.00 13.00 -30.52
N PHE A 100 39.01 12.26 -30.03
CA PHE A 100 38.07 11.49 -30.85
C PHE A 100 36.73 12.15 -31.14
N LEU A 101 36.46 13.38 -30.68
CA LEU A 101 35.32 14.11 -31.22
C LEU A 101 35.64 14.44 -32.68
N PRO A 102 34.95 13.84 -33.67
CA PRO A 102 35.24 14.09 -35.07
C PRO A 102 35.10 15.57 -35.27
N ARG A 103 36.24 16.25 -35.48
CA ARG A 103 36.27 17.68 -35.79
C ARG A 103 35.23 17.84 -36.88
N ARG A 104 34.15 18.56 -36.55
CA ARG A 104 33.08 18.88 -37.48
C ARG A 104 33.78 19.43 -38.71
N GLN A 105 33.96 18.56 -39.69
CA GLN A 105 34.56 18.94 -40.94
C GLN A 105 33.53 19.93 -41.46
N LYS A 106 33.89 21.22 -41.49
CA LYS A 106 33.13 22.23 -42.20
C LYS A 106 33.07 21.72 -43.63
N ARG A 107 32.06 20.89 -43.93
CA ARG A 107 31.60 20.65 -45.28
C ARG A 107 31.20 22.04 -45.71
N ASN A 108 32.08 22.65 -46.49
CA ASN A 108 31.74 23.79 -47.30
C ASN A 108 30.48 23.36 -48.06
N PHE A 109 29.33 23.86 -47.61
CA PHE A 109 28.11 23.84 -48.38
C PHE A 109 28.40 24.73 -49.59
N SER A 110 29.07 24.17 -50.59
CA SER A 110 29.02 24.71 -51.94
C SER A 110 27.56 24.70 -52.32
N THR A 111 26.96 25.89 -52.28
CA THR A 111 25.73 26.31 -52.94
C THR A 111 25.22 25.26 -53.93
N ILE A 112 24.35 24.37 -53.45
CA ILE A 112 23.53 23.56 -54.33
C ILE A 112 22.55 24.56 -54.94
N ARG A 113 22.87 25.05 -56.14
CA ARG A 113 21.93 25.79 -56.96
C ARG A 113 20.84 24.79 -57.33
N TYR A 114 19.67 24.94 -56.72
CA TYR A 114 18.47 24.27 -57.22
C TYR A 114 18.10 24.91 -58.56
N PRO A 115 17.97 24.13 -59.65
CA PRO A 115 17.39 24.64 -60.86
C PRO A 115 15.92 24.95 -60.58
N TRP A 116 15.58 26.21 -60.74
CA TRP A 116 14.21 26.71 -60.72
C TRP A 116 13.49 26.09 -61.93
N GLY A 117 12.79 24.99 -61.68
CA GLY A 117 11.90 24.34 -62.62
C GLY A 117 10.49 24.89 -62.43
N SER A 118 10.18 25.96 -63.16
CA SER A 118 8.83 26.46 -63.35
C SER A 118 8.02 25.41 -64.10
N SER A 119 7.06 24.77 -63.45
CA SER A 119 6.00 24.02 -64.12
C SER A 119 4.74 24.08 -63.28
N SER A 120 3.89 25.02 -63.65
CA SER A 120 2.45 25.03 -63.42
C SER A 120 1.84 23.66 -63.71
N SER A 121 1.05 23.13 -62.77
CA SER A 121 -0.38 22.87 -62.97
C SER A 121 -0.94 21.90 -61.92
N SER A 122 -2.01 22.37 -61.27
CA SER A 122 -3.21 21.62 -60.89
C SER A 122 -3.12 20.42 -59.94
N SER A 123 -3.94 20.57 -58.90
CA SER A 123 -4.89 19.58 -58.36
C SER A 123 -4.44 18.62 -57.26
N SER A 124 -5.31 18.62 -56.24
CA SER A 124 -5.64 17.51 -55.35
C SER A 124 -4.94 17.52 -53.99
N SER A 125 -5.59 18.26 -53.10
CA SER A 125 -5.64 18.04 -51.66
C SER A 125 -5.74 16.55 -51.31
N SER A 126 -4.68 15.98 -50.72
CA SER A 126 -4.78 14.74 -49.96
C SER A 126 -3.98 14.90 -48.68
N SER A 127 -4.71 15.33 -47.66
CA SER A 127 -4.30 15.43 -46.26
C SER A 127 -3.87 14.05 -45.76
N PHE A 128 -2.57 13.73 -45.86
CA PHE A 128 -2.01 12.57 -45.18
C PHE A 128 -1.89 12.90 -43.69
N PHE A 129 -2.99 12.70 -42.96
CA PHE A 129 -2.96 12.45 -41.54
C PHE A 129 -2.21 11.13 -41.32
N PHE A 130 -0.90 11.20 -41.09
CA PHE A 130 -0.20 10.12 -40.40
C PHE A 130 -0.73 10.10 -38.97
N LEU A 131 -1.77 9.28 -38.76
CA LEU A 131 -2.16 8.82 -37.44
C LEU A 131 -0.94 8.11 -36.84
N PHE A 132 -0.24 8.83 -35.97
CA PHE A 132 0.69 8.25 -35.01
C PHE A 132 -0.12 7.29 -34.12
N LEU A 133 -0.25 6.04 -34.56
CA LEU A 133 -0.68 4.97 -33.68
C LEU A 133 0.43 4.78 -32.65
N PRO A 134 0.16 4.95 -31.35
CA PRO A 134 1.14 4.61 -30.34
C PRO A 134 1.52 3.13 -30.47
N PRO A 135 2.80 2.78 -30.29
CA PRO A 135 3.23 1.38 -30.35
C PRO A 135 2.43 0.56 -29.33
N SER A 136 1.91 -0.58 -29.79
CA SER A 136 1.17 -1.53 -28.96
C SER A 136 2.03 -1.96 -27.76
N PRO A 137 1.45 -2.04 -26.54
CA PRO A 137 2.19 -2.38 -25.34
C PRO A 137 2.79 -3.80 -25.46
N PRO A 138 3.97 -4.04 -24.83
CA PRO A 138 4.58 -5.36 -24.85
C PRO A 138 3.68 -6.40 -24.15
N PRO A 139 3.71 -7.67 -24.60
CA PRO A 139 2.94 -8.74 -23.97
C PRO A 139 3.40 -8.95 -22.51
N PRO A 140 2.48 -9.34 -21.62
CA PRO A 140 2.82 -9.63 -20.22
C PRO A 140 3.80 -10.81 -20.13
N PRO A 141 4.73 -10.79 -19.15
CA PRO A 141 5.63 -11.91 -18.93
C PRO A 141 4.86 -13.18 -18.53
N PRO A 142 5.36 -14.37 -18.88
CA PRO A 142 4.75 -15.63 -18.51
C PRO A 142 4.75 -15.81 -16.97
N PRO A 143 3.74 -16.49 -16.40
CA PRO A 143 3.68 -16.75 -14.97
C PRO A 143 4.90 -17.57 -14.52
N SER A 144 5.65 -17.05 -13.56
CA SER A 144 6.74 -17.78 -12.92
C SER A 144 6.17 -18.96 -12.14
N SER A 145 6.51 -20.18 -12.58
CA SER A 145 6.22 -21.42 -11.86
C SER A 145 6.97 -21.44 -10.53
N SER A 146 6.29 -21.10 -9.44
CA SER A 146 6.79 -21.25 -8.07
C SER A 146 6.81 -22.73 -7.69
N SER A 147 7.99 -23.34 -7.78
CA SER A 147 8.28 -24.63 -7.16
C SER A 147 8.28 -24.46 -5.64
N SER A 148 7.23 -24.93 -4.97
CA SER A 148 7.16 -25.04 -3.51
C SER A 148 8.01 -26.21 -3.03
N SER A 149 9.25 -25.93 -2.63
CA SER A 149 10.04 -26.85 -1.81
C SER A 149 9.75 -26.60 -0.32
N SER A 150 8.89 -27.44 0.22
CA SER A 150 8.70 -27.63 1.66
C SER A 150 9.89 -28.40 2.24
N SER A 151 10.65 -27.80 3.15
CA SER A 151 11.56 -28.53 4.03
C SER A 151 11.43 -28.03 5.45
N SER A 152 10.97 -28.96 6.28
CA SER A 152 10.78 -28.98 7.72
C SER A 152 11.97 -28.47 8.53
N SER A 153 11.66 -27.66 9.54
CA SER A 153 12.52 -27.27 10.64
C SER A 153 12.67 -28.40 11.67
N SER A 154 13.91 -28.74 12.01
CA SER A 154 14.26 -29.45 13.24
C SER A 154 15.06 -28.51 14.14
N SER A 155 14.50 -28.22 15.31
CA SER A 155 15.07 -27.45 16.40
C SER A 155 16.20 -28.19 17.10
N SER A 156 17.32 -27.51 17.34
CA SER A 156 18.23 -27.84 18.43
C SER A 156 18.82 -26.57 19.01
N SER A 157 18.45 -26.32 20.26
CA SER A 157 18.96 -25.32 21.17
C SER A 157 20.42 -25.56 21.55
N SER A 158 21.26 -24.54 21.46
CA SER A 158 22.49 -24.45 22.25
C SER A 158 22.77 -22.99 22.58
N SER A 159 22.53 -22.66 23.84
CA SER A 159 22.90 -21.44 24.53
C SER A 159 24.42 -21.37 24.71
N SER A 160 25.05 -20.34 24.18
CA SER A 160 26.40 -19.92 24.59
C SER A 160 26.42 -18.40 24.69
N SER A 161 26.40 -17.94 25.93
CA SER A 161 26.58 -16.56 26.36
C SER A 161 28.01 -16.09 26.10
N SER A 162 28.18 -15.16 25.18
CA SER A 162 29.40 -14.35 25.04
C SER A 162 29.05 -12.89 25.21
N SER A 163 29.40 -12.37 26.38
CA SER A 163 29.35 -10.97 26.78
C SER A 163 30.35 -10.15 25.96
N SER A 164 29.87 -9.45 24.93
CA SER A 164 30.61 -8.39 24.25
C SER A 164 30.05 -7.03 24.68
N ASN A 165 30.80 -6.34 25.52
CA ASN A 165 30.62 -4.92 25.83
C ASN A 165 30.80 -4.10 24.55
N CYS A 166 29.70 -3.73 23.90
CA CYS A 166 29.70 -2.71 22.86
C CYS A 166 29.42 -1.35 23.50
N ALA A 167 30.46 -0.53 23.58
CA ALA A 167 30.37 0.88 23.91
C ALA A 167 29.40 1.57 22.93
N LEU A 168 28.21 1.91 23.42
CA LEU A 168 27.23 2.72 22.73
C LEU A 168 27.77 4.14 22.60
N ILE A 169 28.20 4.48 21.39
CA ILE A 169 28.39 5.86 20.95
C ILE A 169 26.99 6.48 20.92
N SER A 170 26.69 7.23 21.98
CA SER A 170 25.49 8.01 22.21
C SER A 170 25.34 9.05 21.11
N SER A 171 24.62 8.68 20.05
CA SER A 171 24.16 9.60 19.02
C SER A 171 22.92 10.35 19.54
N PRO A 172 22.99 11.66 19.85
CA PRO A 172 21.90 12.42 20.47
C PRO A 172 20.65 12.57 19.57
N ALA A 173 20.72 12.16 18.30
CA ALA A 173 19.60 12.23 17.38
C ALA A 173 18.54 11.14 17.61
N LEU A 174 18.91 9.97 18.15
CA LEU A 174 17.97 8.87 18.39
C LEU A 174 17.24 8.97 19.74
N SER A 175 17.77 9.73 20.70
CA SER A 175 17.11 9.94 21.99
C SER A 175 15.88 10.85 21.87
N LEU A 176 15.93 11.84 20.96
CA LEU A 176 14.80 12.75 20.72
C LEU A 176 13.64 12.08 19.97
N SER A 177 13.91 11.14 19.05
CA SER A 177 12.84 10.45 18.33
C SER A 177 12.07 9.48 19.22
N LEU A 178 12.78 8.79 20.14
CA LEU A 178 12.15 7.90 21.12
C LEU A 178 11.35 8.64 22.18
N SER A 179 11.82 9.81 22.64
CA SER A 179 11.08 10.60 23.64
C SER A 179 9.77 11.17 23.10
N ILE A 180 9.75 11.64 21.85
CA ILE A 180 8.53 12.11 21.18
C ILE A 180 7.56 10.95 20.94
N SER A 181 8.07 9.77 20.58
CA SER A 181 7.22 8.59 20.35
C SER A 181 6.56 8.10 21.64
N LEU A 182 7.29 8.11 22.77
CA LEU A 182 6.77 7.76 24.09
C LEU A 182 5.76 8.78 24.62
N SER A 183 5.97 10.08 24.39
CA SER A 183 5.04 11.12 24.85
C SER A 183 3.70 11.05 24.13
N ILE A 184 3.70 10.76 22.82
CA ILE A 184 2.47 10.56 22.05
C ILE A 184 1.74 9.30 22.54
N TYR A 185 2.46 8.22 22.82
CA TYR A 185 1.85 6.98 23.29
C TYR A 185 1.18 7.13 24.67
N LEU A 186 1.82 7.86 25.59
CA LEU A 186 1.24 8.19 26.90
C LEU A 186 0.10 9.20 26.84
N SER A 187 -0.02 10.00 25.78
CA SER A 187 -1.16 10.92 25.61
C SER A 187 -2.44 10.21 25.11
N ILE A 188 -2.30 9.00 24.58
CA ILE A 188 -3.41 8.24 23.96
C ILE A 188 -4.00 7.21 24.94
N TYR A 189 -3.23 6.78 25.95
CA TYR A 189 -3.63 5.82 26.98
C TYR A 189 -3.84 6.50 28.33
#